data_AF-A0A840ZQR5-F1
#
_entry.id   AF-A0A840ZQR5-F1
#
_cell.length_a   1.000
_cell.length_b   1.000
_cell.length_c   1.000
_cell.angle_alpha   90.00
_cell.angle_beta   90.00
_cell.angle_gamma   90.00
#
_symmetry.space_group_name_H-M   'P 1'
#
loop_
_entity.id
_entity.type
_entity.pdbx_description
1 polymer ?
#
loop_
_entity_poly.entity_id
_entity_poly.type
_entity_poly.pdbx_seq_one_letter_code
_entity_poly.pdbx_strand_id
1 'polypeptide(L)' 'MNAPVLVDLRNVYTPAEAEKHGFAYTGVGTTSANGAA' A
#
# COMPACT_ATOMS: atom_id res chain seq x y z
N MET A 1 -5.40 13.75 8.61
CA MET A 1 -5.77 12.55 7.81
C MET A 1 -5.79 11.38 8.77
N ASN A 2 -6.89 10.62 8.86
CA ASN A 2 -7.08 9.62 9.91
C ASN A 2 -6.29 8.31 9.65
N ALA A 3 -5.96 8.03 8.38
CA ALA A 3 -5.06 6.96 7.96
C ALA A 3 -4.54 7.30 6.54
N PRO A 4 -3.26 7.67 6.36
CA PRO A 4 -2.75 8.01 5.03
C PRO A 4 -2.52 6.73 4.21
N VAL A 5 -3.05 6.69 2.99
CA VAL A 5 -2.99 5.54 2.07
C VAL A 5 -2.12 5.89 0.87
N LEU A 6 -1.18 5.01 0.52
CA LEU A 6 -0.36 5.11 -0.68
C LEU A 6 -0.90 4.13 -1.73
N VAL A 7 -1.48 4.66 -2.80
CA VAL A 7 -1.95 3.88 -3.95
C VAL A 7 -0.89 3.93 -5.05
N ASP A 8 -0.24 2.80 -5.28
CA ASP A 8 0.79 2.64 -6.30
C ASP A 8 0.22 1.96 -7.54
N LEU A 9 0.07 2.73 -8.62
CA LEU A 9 -0.45 2.24 -9.91
C LEU A 9 0.61 1.56 -10.78
N ARG A 10 1.87 1.57 -10.33
CA ARG A 10 3.03 1.12 -11.11
C ARG A 10 3.93 0.15 -10.35
N ASN A 11 3.68 -0.07 -9.06
CA ASN A 11 4.49 -0.88 -8.15
C ASN A 11 5.96 -0.43 -8.13
N VAL A 12 6.19 0.88 -8.06
CA VAL A 12 7.53 1.49 -7.95
C VAL A 12 8.04 1.37 -6.51
N TYR A 13 7.14 1.41 -5.53
CA TYR A 13 7.47 1.32 -4.11
C TYR A 13 7.21 -0.08 -3.57
N THR A 14 8.01 -0.49 -2.58
CA THR A 14 7.71 -1.69 -1.82
C THR A 14 6.74 -1.39 -0.67
N PRO A 15 5.92 -2.37 -0.24
CA PRO A 15 5.05 -2.20 0.94
C PRO A 15 5.83 -1.80 2.20
N ALA A 16 7.03 -2.36 2.41
CA ALA A 16 7.87 -2.07 3.57
C ALA A 16 8.33 -0.60 3.62
N GLU A 17 8.63 0.01 2.47
CA GLU A 17 8.97 1.43 2.41
C GLU A 17 7.76 2.31 2.72
N ALA A 18 6.60 1.98 2.16
CA ALA A 18 5.35 2.70 2.43
C ALA A 18 4.96 2.63 3.92
N GLU A 19 5.08 1.46 4.54
CA GLU A 19 4.83 1.24 5.98
C GLU A 19 5.81 2.02 6.86
N LYS A 20 7.11 2.05 6.49
CA LYS A 20 8.11 2.85 7.19
C LYS A 20 7.77 4.35 7.19
N HIS A 21 7.11 4.81 6.14
CA HIS A 21 6.62 6.18 6.02
C HIS A 21 5.24 6.40 6.64
N GLY A 22 4.66 5.37 7.27
CA GLY A 22 3.37 5.43 7.95
C GLY A 22 2.16 5.36 7.02
N PHE A 23 2.36 4.92 5.77
CA PHE A 23 1.27 4.74 4.80
C PHE A 23 0.78 3.31 4.77
N ALA A 24 -0.54 3.15 4.63
CA ALA A 24 -1.12 1.89 4.18
C ALA A 24 -0.88 1.72 2.67
N TYR A 25 -0.19 0.67 2.27
CA TYR A 25 0.16 0.42 0.87
C TYR A 25 -0.96 -0.29 0.09
N THR A 26 -1.17 0.08 -1.17
CA THR A 26 -2.00 -0.66 -2.12
C THR A 26 -1.36 -0.58 -3.50
N GLY A 27 -0.90 -1.73 -4.00
CA GLY A 27 -0.35 -1.89 -5.35
C GLY A 27 -1.35 -2.52 -6.31
N VAL A 28 -1.07 -2.42 -7.61
CA VAL A 28 -1.86 -3.10 -8.65
C VAL A 28 -1.40 -4.55 -8.79
N GLY A 29 -2.32 -5.50 -8.68
CA GLY A 29 -2.03 -6.93 -8.78
C GLY A 29 -1.33 -7.53 -7.55
N THR A 30 -1.19 -6.76 -6.47
CA THR A 30 -0.73 -7.24 -5.17
C THR A 30 -1.92 -7.62 -4.30
N THR A 31 -1.82 -8.70 -3.53
CA THR A 31 -2.82 -9.00 -2.51
C THR A 31 -2.80 -7.90 -1.46
N SER A 32 -3.73 -6.95 -1.55
CA SER A 32 -3.96 -5.98 -0.49
C SER A 32 -4.37 -6.75 0.76
N ALA A 33 -3.71 -6.48 1.90
CA ALA A 33 -3.97 -7.15 3.17
C ALA A 33 -5.44 -7.06 3.64
N ASN A 34 -6.22 -6.14 3.07
CA ASN A 34 -7.64 -5.92 3.35
C ASN A 34 -8.62 -6.60 2.36
N GLY A 35 -8.13 -7.42 1.42
CA GLY A 35 -8.94 -7.99 0.34
C GLY A 35 -8.85 -9.52 0.22
N ALA A 36 -8.64 -10.24 1.33
CA ALA A 36 -8.79 -11.69 1.33
C ALA A 36 -10.29 -12.04 1.27
N ALA A 37 -10.78 -12.27 0.05
CA ALA A 37 -12.02 -12.98 -0.28
C ALA A 37 -11.67 -14.22 -1.08
#